data_AF-A0A7K3PNA1-F1
#
_entry.id   AF-A0A7K3PNA1-F1
#
_cell.length_a   1.000
_cell.length_b   1.000
_cell.length_c   1.000
_cell.angle_alpha   90.00
_cell.angle_beta   90.00
_cell.angle_gamma   90.00
#
_symmetry.space_group_name_H-M   'P 1'
#
loop_
_entity.id
_entity.type
_entity.pdbx_description
1 polymer ?
#
loop_
_entity_poly.entity_id
_entity_poly.type
_entity_poly.pdbx_seq_one_letter_code
_entity_poly.pdbx_strand_id
1 'polypeptide(L)'
;KLLAPAIERYDRARTALAAAEDGLEADERLGALTAAEREIRALVESRTRPTWDAVWRGLDLLRELPEGAHAEERWTRDRWSFTSHRDRVLAGEPPQPRRDDAVTAANKLATREREQARLEAQEALDDPLVMAGRRLAGEAFAGEVVDVVMAYSESRRPSPRPLVTVRTDDRPYLGERVKVYRSLGGKPQTAEYVGAASSDDAPEDDALVLRITDKMGRGKEPEAGSVPEKGDLVCFTLFEHEPRGGAKLPDPEQTPWTHGGPPGEAASVPEAADAQTEEDVL
;
A
#
# COMPACT_ATOMS: atom_id res chain seq x y z
N LYS A 1 15.26 -29.33 20.82
CA LYS A 1 16.74 -29.20 20.79
C LYS A 1 17.34 -30.44 20.13
N LEU A 2 17.27 -30.54 18.80
CA LEU A 2 17.71 -31.73 18.04
C LEU A 2 19.00 -31.50 17.25
N LEU A 3 19.30 -30.24 16.89
CA LEU A 3 20.41 -29.89 16.01
C LEU A 3 21.77 -29.96 16.72
N ALA A 4 21.86 -29.44 17.95
CA ALA A 4 23.12 -29.42 18.70
C ALA A 4 23.72 -30.83 18.90
N PRO A 5 22.97 -31.86 19.33
CA PRO A 5 23.51 -33.22 19.41
C PRO A 5 23.87 -33.85 18.06
N ALA A 6 23.26 -33.41 16.95
CA ALA A 6 23.61 -33.88 15.60
C ALA A 6 24.92 -33.25 15.13
N ILE A 7 25.11 -31.95 15.38
CA ILE A 7 26.35 -31.21 15.10
C ILE A 7 27.51 -31.80 15.91
N GLU A 8 27.33 -32.07 17.21
CA GLU A 8 28.37 -32.70 18.04
C GLU A 8 28.77 -34.10 17.56
N ARG A 9 27.84 -34.86 16.96
CA ARG A 9 28.17 -36.17 16.34
C ARG A 9 28.93 -36.01 15.04
N TYR A 10 28.53 -35.06 14.20
CA TYR A 10 29.26 -34.70 12.99
C TYR A 10 30.69 -34.24 13.30
N ASP A 11 30.86 -33.36 14.27
CA ASP A 11 32.18 -32.86 14.68
C ASP A 11 33.07 -33.99 15.21
N ARG A 12 32.53 -34.87 16.05
CA ARG A 12 33.26 -36.06 16.51
C ARG A 12 33.66 -36.99 15.36
N ALA A 13 32.76 -37.26 14.43
CA ALA A 13 33.05 -38.10 13.26
C ALA A 13 34.12 -37.47 12.36
N ARG A 14 34.09 -36.14 12.20
CA ARG A 14 35.08 -35.38 11.44
C ARG A 14 36.46 -35.43 12.10
N THR A 15 36.53 -35.23 13.42
CA THR A 15 37.80 -35.34 14.16
C THR A 15 38.34 -36.77 14.13
N ALA A 16 37.47 -37.78 14.25
CA ALA A 16 37.88 -39.18 14.14
C ALA A 16 38.45 -39.46 12.73
N LEU A 17 37.78 -39.07 11.66
CA LEU A 17 38.31 -39.27 10.30
C LEU A 17 39.69 -38.64 10.11
N ALA A 18 39.89 -37.42 10.63
CA ALA A 18 41.18 -36.73 10.55
C ALA A 18 42.32 -37.44 11.33
N ALA A 19 41.97 -38.28 12.32
CA ALA A 19 42.90 -39.05 13.14
C ALA A 19 43.06 -40.50 12.66
N ALA A 20 42.62 -40.87 11.45
CA ALA A 20 42.77 -42.22 10.93
C ALA A 20 44.24 -42.50 10.57
N GLU A 21 44.77 -43.64 11.02
CA GLU A 21 46.18 -43.99 10.82
C GLU A 21 46.39 -44.87 9.58
N ASP A 22 45.32 -45.51 9.08
CA ASP A 22 45.34 -46.32 7.87
C ASP A 22 44.09 -46.14 6.99
N GLY A 23 44.14 -46.74 5.79
CA GLY A 23 43.08 -46.59 4.78
C GLY A 23 41.78 -47.35 5.08
N LEU A 24 41.82 -48.43 5.86
CA LEU A 24 40.62 -49.19 6.25
C LEU A 24 39.84 -48.41 7.31
N GLU A 25 40.56 -47.88 8.30
CA GLU A 25 40.01 -47.02 9.34
C GLU A 25 39.47 -45.71 8.79
N ALA A 26 40.16 -45.12 7.80
CA ALA A 26 39.70 -43.92 7.11
C ALA A 26 38.36 -44.16 6.39
N ASP A 27 38.19 -45.31 5.72
CA ASP A 27 36.96 -45.65 4.99
C ASP A 27 35.76 -45.82 5.93
N GLU A 28 35.93 -46.55 7.04
CA GLU A 28 34.89 -46.71 8.05
C GLU A 28 34.47 -45.35 8.67
N ARG A 29 35.46 -44.53 9.05
CA ARG A 29 35.22 -43.20 9.64
C ARG A 29 34.60 -42.22 8.66
N LEU A 30 34.91 -42.34 7.36
CA LEU A 30 34.25 -41.57 6.29
C LEU A 30 32.77 -41.96 6.16
N GLY A 31 32.45 -43.24 6.29
CA GLY A 31 31.07 -43.73 6.38
C GLY A 31 30.31 -43.10 7.55
N ALA A 32 30.92 -43.05 8.74
CA ALA A 32 30.34 -42.43 9.92
C ALA A 32 30.12 -40.91 9.76
N LEU A 33 31.08 -40.19 9.16
CA LEU A 33 30.94 -38.76 8.85
C LEU A 33 29.80 -38.51 7.87
N THR A 34 29.71 -39.29 6.80
CA THR A 34 28.65 -39.19 5.80
C THR A 34 27.27 -39.45 6.40
N ALA A 35 27.16 -40.43 7.32
CA ALA A 35 25.92 -40.70 8.04
C ALA A 35 25.51 -39.51 8.93
N ALA A 36 26.45 -38.91 9.66
CA ALA A 36 26.20 -37.74 10.49
C ALA A 36 25.78 -36.51 9.64
N GLU A 37 26.38 -36.30 8.46
CA GLU A 37 25.96 -35.24 7.53
C GLU A 37 24.52 -35.47 7.04
N ARG A 38 24.21 -36.70 6.61
CA ARG A 38 22.86 -37.06 6.15
C ARG A 38 21.81 -36.86 7.25
N GLU A 39 22.17 -37.16 8.49
CA GLU A 39 21.28 -36.94 9.63
C GLU A 39 21.02 -35.45 9.87
N ILE A 40 22.05 -34.60 9.83
CA ILE A 40 21.87 -33.13 9.93
C ILE A 40 20.98 -32.64 8.79
N ARG A 41 21.24 -33.07 7.56
CA ARG A 41 20.43 -32.70 6.38
C ARG A 41 18.97 -33.11 6.55
N ALA A 42 18.72 -34.36 6.92
CA ALA A 42 17.37 -34.87 7.16
C ALA A 42 16.67 -34.12 8.29
N LEU A 43 17.40 -33.76 9.35
CA LEU A 43 16.87 -32.99 10.45
C LEU A 43 16.49 -31.56 10.02
N VAL A 44 17.37 -30.86 9.29
CA VAL A 44 17.08 -29.53 8.74
C VAL A 44 15.86 -29.60 7.83
N GLU A 45 15.86 -30.52 6.87
CA GLU A 45 14.76 -30.72 5.93
C GLU A 45 13.44 -31.00 6.67
N SER A 46 13.43 -31.89 7.68
CA SER A 46 12.23 -32.18 8.46
C SER A 46 11.61 -30.95 9.16
N ARG A 47 12.42 -29.91 9.42
CA ARG A 47 11.99 -28.69 10.09
C ARG A 47 11.69 -27.55 9.12
N THR A 48 12.37 -27.47 7.98
CA THR A 48 12.20 -26.39 7.01
C THR A 48 11.22 -26.74 5.89
N ARG A 49 11.14 -28.02 5.49
CA ARG A 49 10.31 -28.48 4.37
C ARG A 49 8.82 -28.16 4.55
N PRO A 50 8.20 -28.36 5.73
CA PRO A 50 6.78 -28.03 5.90
C PRO A 50 6.48 -26.54 5.67
N THR A 51 7.34 -25.66 6.17
CA THR A 51 7.22 -24.21 5.97
C THR A 51 7.45 -23.83 4.52
N TRP A 52 8.47 -24.42 3.87
CA TRP A 52 8.73 -24.23 2.45
C TRP A 52 7.53 -24.63 1.58
N ASP A 53 6.98 -25.82 1.79
CA ASP A 53 5.81 -26.30 1.06
C ASP A 53 4.56 -25.46 1.36
N ALA A 54 4.42 -24.94 2.59
CA ALA A 54 3.34 -24.01 2.94
C ALA A 54 3.47 -22.67 2.22
N VAL A 55 4.69 -22.12 2.07
CA VAL A 55 4.94 -20.88 1.30
C VAL A 55 4.55 -21.08 -0.16
N TRP A 56 4.97 -22.18 -0.79
CA TRP A 56 4.61 -22.45 -2.19
C TRP A 56 3.11 -22.66 -2.39
N ARG A 57 2.45 -23.42 -1.51
CA ARG A 57 0.98 -23.50 -1.53
C ARG A 57 0.33 -22.13 -1.38
N GLY A 58 0.86 -21.27 -0.49
CA GLY A 58 0.37 -19.91 -0.34
C GLY A 58 0.49 -19.11 -1.64
N LEU A 59 1.63 -19.20 -2.34
CA LEU A 59 1.83 -18.56 -3.63
C LEU A 59 0.90 -19.11 -4.72
N ASP A 60 0.66 -20.42 -4.74
CA ASP A 60 -0.25 -21.04 -5.69
C ASP A 60 -1.70 -20.58 -5.44
N LEU A 61 -2.13 -20.51 -4.16
CA LEU A 61 -3.43 -19.95 -3.80
C LEU A 61 -3.56 -18.47 -4.17
N LEU A 62 -2.51 -17.66 -3.96
CA LEU A 62 -2.51 -16.25 -4.35
C LEU A 62 -2.64 -16.07 -5.87
N ARG A 63 -2.10 -16.99 -6.66
CA ARG A 63 -2.22 -16.97 -8.14
C ARG A 63 -3.60 -17.35 -8.64
N GLU A 64 -4.41 -18.03 -7.82
CA GLU A 64 -5.80 -18.37 -8.15
C GLU A 64 -6.77 -17.21 -7.89
N LEU A 65 -6.34 -16.18 -7.16
CA LEU A 65 -7.17 -15.01 -6.91
C LEU A 65 -7.40 -14.20 -8.20
N PRO A 66 -8.59 -13.61 -8.38
CA PRO A 66 -8.82 -12.68 -9.46
C PRO A 66 -7.89 -11.47 -9.31
N GLU A 67 -7.47 -10.92 -10.44
CA GLU A 67 -6.68 -9.69 -10.47
C GLU A 67 -7.49 -8.53 -9.86
N GLY A 68 -6.83 -7.71 -9.04
CA GLY A 68 -7.44 -6.53 -8.43
C GLY A 68 -7.84 -5.51 -9.49
N ALA A 69 -8.97 -4.82 -9.28
CA ALA A 69 -9.55 -3.92 -10.27
C ALA A 69 -8.61 -2.76 -10.64
N HIS A 70 -7.71 -2.35 -9.74
CA HIS A 70 -6.75 -1.26 -9.99
C HIS A 70 -5.37 -1.75 -10.45
N ALA A 71 -5.14 -3.06 -10.59
CA ALA A 71 -3.83 -3.60 -10.99
C ALA A 71 -3.39 -3.10 -12.38
N GLU A 72 -4.28 -3.12 -13.36
CA GLU A 72 -4.00 -2.64 -14.72
C GLU A 72 -3.66 -1.14 -14.75
N GLU A 73 -4.37 -0.33 -13.96
CA GLU A 73 -4.12 1.11 -13.86
C GLU A 73 -2.73 1.37 -13.24
N ARG A 74 -2.39 0.67 -12.15
CA ARG A 74 -1.06 0.77 -11.50
C ARG A 74 0.05 0.36 -12.46
N TRP A 75 -0.11 -0.77 -13.15
CA TRP A 75 0.83 -1.24 -14.16
C TRP A 75 1.03 -0.21 -15.28
N THR A 76 -0.05 0.40 -15.76
CA THR A 76 0.01 1.47 -16.74
C THR A 76 0.81 2.65 -16.19
N ARG A 77 0.53 3.12 -14.98
CA ARG A 77 1.27 4.21 -14.35
C ARG A 77 2.76 3.92 -14.21
N ASP A 78 3.13 2.69 -13.83
CA ASP A 78 4.53 2.27 -13.70
C ASP A 78 5.25 2.30 -15.05
N ARG A 79 4.59 1.81 -16.11
CA ARG A 79 5.11 1.91 -17.47
C ARG A 79 5.33 3.35 -17.91
N TRP A 80 4.41 4.25 -17.57
CA TRP A 80 4.57 5.67 -17.87
C TRP A 80 5.72 6.29 -17.08
N SER A 81 5.85 6.00 -15.78
CA SER A 81 6.96 6.45 -14.94
C SER A 81 8.31 5.99 -15.52
N PHE A 82 8.42 4.72 -15.87
CA PHE A 82 9.62 4.16 -16.52
C PHE A 82 9.92 4.85 -17.86
N THR A 83 8.90 5.02 -18.70
CA THR A 83 9.04 5.63 -20.03
C THR A 83 9.50 7.09 -19.91
N SER A 84 8.89 7.86 -19.01
CA SER A 84 9.30 9.24 -18.74
C SER A 84 10.73 9.31 -18.22
N HIS A 85 11.15 8.40 -17.34
CA HIS A 85 12.53 8.35 -16.87
C HIS A 85 13.52 8.03 -18.00
N ARG A 86 13.21 7.05 -18.84
CA ARG A 86 14.02 6.70 -20.02
C ARG A 86 14.14 7.89 -20.97
N ASP A 87 13.03 8.54 -21.30
CA ASP A 87 13.01 9.67 -22.24
C ASP A 87 13.83 10.85 -21.71
N ARG A 88 13.76 11.10 -20.39
CA ARG A 88 14.59 12.08 -19.68
C ARG A 88 16.09 11.81 -19.87
N VAL A 89 16.51 10.56 -19.67
CA VAL A 89 17.92 10.14 -19.85
C VAL A 89 18.34 10.28 -21.31
N LEU A 90 17.50 9.85 -22.26
CA LEU A 90 17.80 9.97 -23.70
C LEU A 90 17.87 11.43 -24.18
N ALA A 91 17.14 12.34 -23.54
CA ALA A 91 17.23 13.77 -23.81
C ALA A 91 18.55 14.42 -23.33
N GLY A 92 19.43 13.65 -22.66
CA GLY A 92 20.69 14.14 -22.12
C GLY A 92 20.51 14.98 -20.85
N GLU A 93 19.37 14.86 -20.17
CA GLU A 93 19.23 15.45 -18.84
C GLU A 93 20.24 14.82 -17.87
N PRO A 94 20.73 15.59 -16.89
CA PRO A 94 21.67 15.06 -15.91
C PRO A 94 21.14 13.78 -15.23
N PRO A 95 22.02 12.78 -15.00
CA PRO A 95 21.66 11.59 -14.26
C PRO A 95 21.18 11.96 -12.86
N GLN A 96 20.48 11.03 -12.20
CA GLN A 96 20.04 11.28 -10.83
C GLN A 96 21.27 11.53 -9.93
N PRO A 97 21.31 12.65 -9.19
CA PRO A 97 22.45 12.94 -8.34
C PRO A 97 22.56 11.92 -7.21
N ARG A 98 23.79 11.68 -6.74
CA ARG A 98 24.05 10.80 -5.58
C ARG A 98 23.39 11.32 -4.30
N ARG A 99 23.23 12.65 -4.21
CA ARG A 99 22.54 13.34 -3.12
C ARG A 99 21.57 14.35 -3.71
N ASP A 100 20.30 14.21 -3.38
CA ASP A 100 19.29 15.20 -3.73
C ASP A 100 19.46 16.44 -2.85
N ASP A 101 19.22 17.62 -3.42
CA ASP A 101 19.02 18.84 -2.62
C ASP A 101 17.73 18.72 -1.79
N ALA A 102 17.56 19.60 -0.81
CA ALA A 102 16.43 19.53 0.12
C ALA A 102 15.06 19.59 -0.57
N VAL A 103 14.90 20.42 -1.60
CA VAL A 103 13.63 20.59 -2.32
C VAL A 103 13.36 19.36 -3.18
N THR A 104 14.37 18.86 -3.90
CA THR A 104 14.24 17.63 -4.70
C THR A 104 13.92 16.42 -3.80
N ALA A 105 14.63 16.27 -2.68
CA ALA A 105 14.40 15.18 -1.73
C ALA A 105 12.98 15.23 -1.16
N ALA A 106 12.52 16.41 -0.75
CA ALA A 106 11.17 16.61 -0.22
C ALA A 106 10.08 16.34 -1.28
N ASN A 107 10.28 16.76 -2.53
CA ASN A 107 9.35 16.45 -3.63
C ASN A 107 9.26 14.94 -3.92
N LYS A 108 10.40 14.24 -3.89
CA LYS A 108 10.43 12.77 -4.05
C LYS A 108 9.74 12.06 -2.90
N LEU A 109 9.98 12.49 -1.66
CA LEU A 109 9.31 11.96 -0.48
C LEU A 109 7.80 12.17 -0.57
N ALA A 110 7.35 13.40 -0.80
CA ALA A 110 5.93 13.72 -0.93
C ALA A 110 5.25 12.92 -2.06
N THR A 111 5.96 12.68 -3.17
CA THR A 111 5.49 11.81 -4.23
C THR A 111 5.34 10.37 -3.74
N ARG A 112 6.35 9.80 -3.08
CA ARG A 112 6.31 8.43 -2.54
C ARG A 112 5.21 8.25 -1.50
N GLU A 113 5.02 9.20 -0.60
CA GLU A 113 3.95 9.18 0.40
C GLU A 113 2.57 9.18 -0.26
N ARG A 114 2.37 9.99 -1.30
CA ARG A 114 1.14 9.99 -2.08
C ARG A 114 0.91 8.67 -2.82
N GLU A 115 1.94 8.11 -3.45
CA GLU A 115 1.81 6.82 -4.15
C GLU A 115 1.55 5.67 -3.16
N GLN A 116 2.19 5.70 -1.99
CA GLN A 116 1.95 4.74 -0.91
C GLN A 116 0.50 4.82 -0.40
N ALA A 117 0.01 6.03 -0.09
CA ALA A 117 -1.36 6.22 0.34
C ALA A 117 -2.38 5.80 -0.73
N ARG A 118 -2.08 6.06 -2.01
CA ARG A 118 -2.91 5.60 -3.13
C ARG A 118 -2.93 4.07 -3.23
N LEU A 119 -1.77 3.42 -3.12
CA LEU A 119 -1.65 1.97 -3.14
C LEU A 119 -2.50 1.35 -2.03
N GLU A 120 -2.33 1.83 -0.79
CA GLU A 120 -3.07 1.34 0.37
C GLU A 120 -4.58 1.51 0.22
N ALA A 121 -5.03 2.62 -0.36
CA ALA A 121 -6.45 2.85 -0.63
C ALA A 121 -6.97 1.88 -1.70
N GLN A 122 -6.22 1.68 -2.78
CA GLN A 122 -6.59 0.77 -3.87
C GLN A 122 -6.60 -0.70 -3.41
N GLU A 123 -5.63 -1.13 -2.60
CA GLU A 123 -5.61 -2.48 -2.01
C GLU A 123 -6.83 -2.73 -1.12
N ALA A 124 -7.25 -1.73 -0.33
CA ALA A 124 -8.48 -1.84 0.45
C ALA A 124 -9.72 -1.94 -0.44
N LEU A 125 -9.77 -1.21 -1.56
CA LEU A 125 -10.91 -1.27 -2.49
C LEU A 125 -10.95 -2.57 -3.30
N ASP A 126 -9.79 -3.16 -3.60
CA ASP A 126 -9.67 -4.38 -4.39
C ASP A 126 -9.88 -5.66 -3.56
N ASP A 127 -9.52 -5.65 -2.27
CA ASP A 127 -9.61 -6.82 -1.39
C ASP A 127 -10.58 -6.60 -0.21
N PRO A 128 -11.70 -7.35 -0.14
CA PRO A 128 -12.65 -7.28 0.97
C PRO A 128 -12.05 -7.55 2.35
N LEU A 129 -10.99 -8.37 2.47
CA LEU A 129 -10.32 -8.63 3.75
C LEU A 129 -9.48 -7.45 4.20
N VAL A 130 -8.83 -6.75 3.26
CA VAL A 130 -8.13 -5.49 3.57
C VAL A 130 -9.13 -4.42 3.99
N MET A 131 -10.26 -4.30 3.28
CA MET A 131 -11.36 -3.41 3.68
C MET A 131 -11.92 -3.75 5.07
N ALA A 132 -12.10 -5.04 5.39
CA ALA A 132 -12.56 -5.46 6.70
C ALA A 132 -11.60 -5.02 7.82
N GLY A 133 -10.29 -5.09 7.59
CA GLY A 133 -9.28 -4.53 8.50
C GLY A 133 -9.46 -3.03 8.72
N ARG A 134 -9.68 -2.26 7.63
CA ARG A 134 -9.95 -0.82 7.69
C ARG A 134 -11.25 -0.50 8.44
N ARG A 135 -12.29 -1.30 8.28
CA ARG A 135 -13.56 -1.18 9.03
C ARG A 135 -13.38 -1.41 10.52
N LEU A 136 -12.66 -2.46 10.91
CA LEU A 136 -12.33 -2.75 12.30
C LEU A 136 -11.48 -1.66 12.95
N ALA A 137 -10.61 -1.01 12.17
CA ALA A 137 -9.81 0.12 12.62
C ALA A 137 -10.60 1.44 12.73
N GLY A 138 -11.87 1.48 12.31
CA GLY A 138 -12.68 2.69 12.28
C GLY A 138 -12.37 3.63 11.11
N GLU A 139 -11.61 3.18 10.12
CA GLU A 139 -11.19 3.95 8.93
C GLU A 139 -12.13 3.76 7.73
N ALA A 140 -13.10 2.87 7.85
CA ALA A 140 -14.16 2.62 6.87
C ALA A 140 -15.42 2.09 7.58
N PHE A 141 -16.54 2.08 6.88
CA PHE A 141 -17.77 1.43 7.34
C PHE A 141 -18.62 0.97 6.16
N ALA A 142 -19.37 -0.10 6.38
CA ALA A 142 -20.36 -0.63 5.45
C ALA A 142 -21.74 -0.67 6.11
N GLY A 143 -22.78 -0.45 5.32
CA GLY A 143 -24.14 -0.40 5.86
C GLY A 143 -25.21 -0.39 4.79
N GLU A 144 -26.45 -0.46 5.23
CA GLU A 144 -27.64 -0.40 4.39
C GLU A 144 -28.20 1.02 4.38
N VAL A 145 -28.54 1.54 3.20
CA VAL A 145 -29.22 2.83 3.08
C VAL A 145 -30.69 2.67 3.49
N VAL A 146 -31.09 3.33 4.57
CA VAL A 146 -32.47 3.23 5.11
C VAL A 146 -33.37 4.38 4.68
N ASP A 147 -32.78 5.52 4.32
CA ASP A 147 -33.50 6.69 3.83
C ASP A 147 -32.64 7.58 2.94
N VAL A 148 -33.28 8.28 2.00
CA VAL A 148 -32.63 9.22 1.08
C VAL A 148 -33.53 10.43 0.89
N VAL A 149 -33.07 11.59 1.37
CA VAL A 149 -33.79 12.86 1.28
C VAL A 149 -33.04 13.78 0.32
N MET A 150 -33.70 14.16 -0.77
CA MET A 150 -33.15 15.15 -1.70
C MET A 150 -33.06 16.53 -1.03
N ALA A 151 -31.86 17.08 -0.97
CA ALA A 151 -31.60 18.46 -0.56
C ALA A 151 -30.73 19.18 -1.60
N TYR A 152 -30.61 20.50 -1.47
CA TYR A 152 -29.90 21.35 -2.42
C TYR A 152 -29.04 22.39 -1.70
N SER A 153 -27.93 22.79 -2.32
CA SER A 153 -27.07 23.83 -1.78
C SER A 153 -27.77 25.20 -1.76
N GLU A 154 -27.55 25.99 -0.72
CA GLU A 154 -28.00 27.38 -0.61
C GLU A 154 -27.12 28.29 -1.48
N SER A 155 -27.40 28.36 -2.78
CA SER A 155 -26.70 29.25 -3.70
C SER A 155 -27.63 29.77 -4.81
N ARG A 156 -27.18 30.79 -5.55
CA ARG A 156 -27.95 31.35 -6.67
C ARG A 156 -28.27 30.32 -7.77
N ARG A 157 -27.50 29.24 -7.85
CA ARG A 157 -27.74 28.09 -8.73
C ARG A 157 -27.67 26.82 -7.87
N PRO A 158 -28.78 26.41 -7.23
CA PRO A 158 -28.78 25.28 -6.30
C PRO A 158 -28.29 24.01 -6.98
N SER A 159 -27.34 23.35 -6.34
CA SER A 159 -26.80 22.05 -6.77
C SER A 159 -27.29 20.94 -5.84
N PRO A 160 -27.51 19.71 -6.33
CA PRO A 160 -27.97 18.60 -5.50
C PRO A 160 -27.03 18.30 -4.32
N ARG A 161 -27.61 18.07 -3.15
CA ARG A 161 -26.95 17.72 -1.88
C ARG A 161 -27.79 16.68 -1.12
N PRO A 162 -28.11 15.52 -1.71
CA PRO A 162 -28.95 14.53 -1.06
C PRO A 162 -28.32 14.06 0.25
N LEU A 163 -29.19 13.88 1.24
CA LEU A 163 -28.88 13.29 2.53
C LEU A 163 -29.23 11.80 2.47
N VAL A 164 -28.28 10.96 2.79
CA VAL A 164 -28.37 9.50 2.78
C VAL A 164 -28.20 9.03 4.21
N THR A 165 -29.19 8.33 4.74
CA THR A 165 -29.13 7.71 6.06
C THR A 165 -28.69 6.26 5.90
N VAL A 166 -27.56 5.90 6.52
CA VAL A 166 -26.95 4.57 6.42
C VAL A 166 -26.97 3.92 7.79
N ARG A 167 -27.61 2.75 7.90
CA ARG A 167 -27.57 1.90 9.10
C ARG A 167 -26.35 0.99 9.04
N THR A 168 -25.52 1.01 10.07
CA THR A 168 -24.25 0.26 10.13
C THR A 168 -23.97 -0.28 11.52
N ASP A 169 -23.34 -1.45 11.60
CA ASP A 169 -22.83 -2.05 12.84
C ASP A 169 -21.36 -1.64 13.11
N ASP A 170 -20.73 -0.94 12.16
CA ASP A 170 -19.34 -0.51 12.29
C ASP A 170 -19.23 0.74 13.18
N ARG A 171 -18.04 0.99 13.75
CA ARG A 171 -17.75 2.15 14.60
C ARG A 171 -16.67 3.04 13.98
N PRO A 172 -16.98 3.78 12.90
CA PRO A 172 -16.02 4.64 12.24
C PRO A 172 -15.64 5.85 13.11
N TYR A 173 -14.41 6.35 12.98
CA TYR A 173 -13.93 7.55 13.69
C TYR A 173 -14.43 8.83 13.03
N LEU A 174 -15.73 9.07 13.13
CA LEU A 174 -16.39 10.25 12.57
C LEU A 174 -16.33 11.44 13.53
N GLY A 175 -15.78 12.55 13.05
CA GLY A 175 -15.90 13.87 13.66
C GLY A 175 -16.89 14.75 12.90
N GLU A 176 -17.16 15.96 13.40
CA GLU A 176 -18.04 16.90 12.70
C GLU A 176 -17.52 17.22 11.28
N ARG A 177 -18.40 17.09 10.28
CA ARG A 177 -18.13 17.41 8.87
C ARG A 177 -16.94 16.67 8.27
N VAL A 178 -16.59 15.50 8.81
CA VAL A 178 -15.58 14.62 8.21
C VAL A 178 -16.06 14.17 6.84
N LYS A 179 -15.13 14.18 5.88
CA LYS A 179 -15.36 13.65 4.54
C LYS A 179 -15.23 12.15 4.54
N VAL A 180 -16.12 11.51 3.80
CA VAL A 180 -16.08 10.08 3.54
C VAL A 180 -16.20 9.84 2.04
N TYR A 181 -15.68 8.72 1.57
CA TYR A 181 -15.54 8.44 0.15
C TYR A 181 -16.10 7.06 -0.17
N ARG A 182 -16.87 6.93 -1.24
CA ARG A 182 -17.29 5.64 -1.77
C ARG A 182 -16.86 5.47 -3.22
N SER A 183 -16.66 4.23 -3.65
CA SER A 183 -16.36 3.95 -5.05
C SER A 183 -17.65 3.96 -5.86
N LEU A 184 -17.74 4.87 -6.85
CA LEU A 184 -18.83 4.96 -7.80
C LEU A 184 -18.28 4.68 -9.20
N GLY A 185 -18.49 3.45 -9.70
CA GLY A 185 -17.97 3.02 -11.00
C GLY A 185 -16.44 3.16 -11.10
N GLY A 186 -15.72 2.85 -10.02
CA GLY A 186 -14.25 2.96 -9.94
C GLY A 186 -13.73 4.38 -9.67
N LYS A 187 -14.61 5.36 -9.42
CA LYS A 187 -14.21 6.74 -9.11
C LYS A 187 -14.62 7.11 -7.69
N PRO A 188 -13.80 7.86 -6.94
CA PRO A 188 -14.20 8.36 -5.63
C PRO A 188 -15.37 9.34 -5.77
N GLN A 189 -16.42 9.08 -5.01
CA GLN A 189 -17.50 10.02 -4.73
C GLN A 189 -17.42 10.45 -3.27
N THR A 190 -17.46 11.76 -3.05
CA THR A 190 -17.32 12.41 -1.76
C THR A 190 -18.67 12.64 -1.10
N ALA A 191 -18.76 12.28 0.17
CA ALA A 191 -19.83 12.67 1.07
C ALA A 191 -19.28 13.34 2.34
N GLU A 192 -20.12 14.09 3.04
CA GLU A 192 -19.81 14.69 4.33
C GLU A 192 -20.69 14.09 5.41
N TYR A 193 -20.11 13.72 6.55
CA TYR A 193 -20.87 13.31 7.71
C TYR A 193 -21.59 14.51 8.34
N VAL A 194 -22.91 14.40 8.48
CA VAL A 194 -23.78 15.45 9.01
C VAL A 194 -24.11 15.21 10.48
N GLY A 195 -24.21 13.96 10.90
CA GLY A 195 -24.53 13.56 12.27
C GLY A 195 -25.14 12.16 12.34
N ALA A 196 -25.38 11.68 13.56
CA ALA A 196 -26.17 10.48 13.78
C ALA A 196 -27.64 10.78 13.50
N ALA A 197 -28.39 9.80 13.00
CA ALA A 197 -29.82 9.95 12.83
C ALA A 197 -30.50 9.90 14.21
N SER A 198 -31.00 11.03 14.69
CA SER A 198 -31.92 11.07 15.81
C SER A 198 -33.32 10.68 15.31
N SER A 199 -33.75 9.47 15.58
CA SER A 199 -35.13 9.05 15.34
C SER A 199 -35.66 8.31 16.56
N ASP A 200 -36.89 8.62 16.96
CA ASP A 200 -37.57 7.99 18.11
C ASP A 200 -37.73 6.44 17.97
N ASP A 201 -37.53 5.88 16.76
CA ASP A 201 -37.75 4.47 16.41
C ASP A 201 -36.46 3.66 16.10
N ALA A 202 -35.28 4.27 16.20
CA ALA A 202 -34.01 3.56 16.08
C ALA A 202 -33.10 3.96 17.25
N PRO A 203 -32.35 3.03 17.87
CA PRO A 203 -31.33 3.43 18.84
C PRO A 203 -30.40 4.45 18.16
N GLU A 204 -30.18 5.60 18.80
CA GLU A 204 -29.46 6.77 18.27
C GLU A 204 -28.05 6.47 17.74
N ASP A 205 -27.52 5.26 17.98
CA ASP A 205 -26.12 4.89 17.75
C ASP A 205 -25.84 4.13 16.44
N ASP A 206 -26.85 3.67 15.69
CA ASP A 206 -26.63 2.72 14.58
C ASP A 206 -26.85 3.31 13.17
N ALA A 207 -27.19 4.61 13.07
CA ALA A 207 -27.51 5.24 11.79
C ALA A 207 -26.76 6.57 11.57
N LEU A 208 -26.11 6.69 10.42
CA LEU A 208 -25.26 7.80 10.02
C LEU A 208 -25.92 8.60 8.88
N VAL A 209 -25.99 9.92 9.01
CA VAL A 209 -26.48 10.80 7.95
C VAL A 209 -25.30 11.38 7.17
N LEU A 210 -25.27 11.10 5.87
CA LEU A 210 -24.23 11.52 4.94
C LEU A 210 -24.80 12.44 3.87
N ARG A 211 -24.11 13.55 3.58
CA ARG A 211 -24.46 14.45 2.47
C ARG A 211 -23.57 14.16 1.27
N ILE A 212 -24.12 13.71 0.15
CA ILE A 212 -23.35 13.54 -1.08
C ILE A 212 -23.04 14.93 -1.68
N THR A 213 -21.79 15.15 -2.11
CA THR A 213 -21.32 16.48 -2.52
C THR A 213 -20.88 16.57 -3.98
N ASP A 214 -20.47 15.47 -4.60
CA ASP A 214 -19.97 15.44 -5.98
C ASP A 214 -20.47 14.22 -6.78
N LYS A 215 -20.03 14.12 -8.04
CA LYS A 215 -20.29 13.01 -8.98
C LYS A 215 -21.78 12.69 -9.23
N MET A 216 -22.66 13.68 -9.13
CA MET A 216 -24.10 13.58 -9.43
C MET A 216 -24.48 14.18 -10.80
N GLY A 217 -23.51 14.36 -11.70
CA GLY A 217 -23.72 15.08 -12.96
C GLY A 217 -23.71 16.60 -12.82
N ARG A 218 -24.05 17.29 -13.91
CA ARG A 218 -24.07 18.77 -14.00
C ARG A 218 -25.48 19.37 -13.90
N GLY A 219 -26.50 18.52 -13.87
CA GLY A 219 -27.91 18.90 -13.86
C GLY A 219 -28.43 19.27 -12.47
N LYS A 220 -29.70 19.71 -12.44
CA LYS A 220 -30.45 19.89 -11.19
C LYS A 220 -30.92 18.55 -10.61
N GLU A 221 -31.13 17.57 -11.46
CA GLU A 221 -31.42 16.19 -11.04
C GLU A 221 -30.12 15.38 -11.10
N PRO A 222 -29.83 14.57 -10.07
CA PRO A 222 -28.69 13.66 -10.10
C PRO A 222 -28.77 12.68 -11.27
N GLU A 223 -27.63 12.37 -11.86
CA GLU A 223 -27.54 11.28 -12.85
C GLU A 223 -27.98 9.94 -12.23
N ALA A 224 -28.64 9.09 -13.00
CA ALA A 224 -29.11 7.79 -12.53
C ALA A 224 -27.94 6.95 -11.98
N GLY A 225 -28.13 6.34 -10.81
CA GLY A 225 -27.12 5.55 -10.10
C GLY A 225 -26.05 6.37 -9.36
N SER A 226 -26.05 7.71 -9.46
CA SER A 226 -25.07 8.55 -8.75
C SER A 226 -25.36 8.75 -7.27
N VAL A 227 -26.60 8.54 -6.84
CA VAL A 227 -27.07 8.59 -5.45
C VAL A 227 -27.57 7.19 -5.11
N PRO A 228 -27.18 6.59 -3.98
CA PRO A 228 -27.70 5.28 -3.62
C PRO A 228 -29.19 5.36 -3.30
N GLU A 229 -29.88 4.24 -3.46
CA GLU A 229 -31.30 4.09 -3.18
C GLU A 229 -31.52 3.39 -1.84
N LYS A 230 -32.75 3.49 -1.31
CA LYS A 230 -33.12 2.78 -0.08
C LYS A 230 -33.02 1.26 -0.30
N GLY A 231 -32.31 0.58 0.60
CA GLY A 231 -31.99 -0.84 0.55
C GLY A 231 -30.61 -1.15 -0.04
N ASP A 232 -29.91 -0.17 -0.62
CA ASP A 232 -28.57 -0.38 -1.15
C ASP A 232 -27.56 -0.65 -0.04
N LEU A 233 -26.67 -1.62 -0.28
CA LEU A 233 -25.48 -1.84 0.54
C LEU A 233 -24.36 -0.93 0.04
N VAL A 234 -23.86 -0.08 0.92
CA VAL A 234 -22.82 0.90 0.62
C VAL A 234 -21.62 0.71 1.53
N CYS A 235 -20.44 1.01 1.00
CA CYS A 235 -19.19 1.05 1.76
C CYS A 235 -18.56 2.43 1.58
N PHE A 236 -18.25 3.08 2.69
CA PHE A 236 -17.58 4.37 2.74
C PHE A 236 -16.24 4.24 3.47
N THR A 237 -15.25 5.01 3.04
CA THR A 237 -13.92 5.10 3.63
C THR A 237 -13.69 6.51 4.17
N LEU A 238 -12.90 6.64 5.23
CA LEU A 238 -12.48 7.94 5.77
C LEU A 238 -11.19 8.43 5.08
N PHE A 239 -10.52 7.56 4.32
CA PHE A 239 -9.37 7.91 3.48
C PHE A 239 -9.78 8.18 2.02
N GLU A 240 -9.05 9.07 1.37
CA GLU A 240 -9.20 9.38 -0.05
C GLU A 240 -8.70 8.23 -0.93
N HIS A 241 -9.42 7.93 -2.02
CA HIS A 241 -8.98 6.91 -2.99
C HIS A 241 -7.89 7.44 -3.92
N GLU A 242 -7.86 8.76 -4.12
CA GLU A 242 -6.86 9.48 -4.91
C GLU A 242 -6.32 10.65 -4.08
N PRO A 243 -5.41 10.40 -3.12
CA PRO A 243 -4.91 11.43 -2.23
C PRO A 243 -4.22 12.54 -3.02
N ARG A 244 -4.60 13.79 -2.75
CA ARG A 244 -3.95 14.95 -3.36
C ARG A 244 -2.57 15.18 -2.75
N GLY A 245 -1.65 15.68 -3.58
CA GLY A 245 -0.34 16.13 -3.10
C GLY A 245 -0.47 17.28 -2.10
N GLY A 246 0.51 17.38 -1.20
CA GLY A 246 0.64 18.48 -0.25
C GLY A 246 0.86 19.85 -0.94
N ALA A 247 1.00 20.88 -0.11
CA ALA A 247 1.27 22.24 -0.59
C ALA A 247 2.55 22.28 -1.47
N LYS A 248 2.57 23.21 -2.44
CA LYS A 248 3.76 23.43 -3.27
C LYS A 248 4.93 23.79 -2.36
N LEU A 249 6.05 23.07 -2.50
CA LEU A 249 7.29 23.38 -1.81
C LEU A 249 7.89 24.71 -2.34
N PRO A 250 8.65 25.44 -1.50
CA PRO A 250 9.35 26.63 -1.95
C PRO A 250 10.36 26.29 -3.05
N ASP A 251 10.68 27.27 -3.88
CA ASP A 251 11.78 27.15 -4.83
C ASP A 251 13.13 27.07 -4.05
N PRO A 252 14.19 26.46 -4.60
CA PRO A 252 15.44 26.22 -3.88
C PRO A 252 16.03 27.47 -3.21
N GLU A 253 15.95 28.63 -3.87
CA GLU A 253 16.45 29.91 -3.36
C GLU A 253 15.63 30.45 -2.17
N GLN A 254 14.41 29.94 -1.98
CA GLN A 254 13.51 30.29 -0.89
C GLN A 254 13.48 29.22 0.22
N THR A 255 14.37 28.22 0.15
CA THR A 255 14.46 27.18 1.17
C THR A 255 14.96 27.79 2.49
N PRO A 256 14.29 27.55 3.63
CA PRO A 256 14.77 28.03 4.92
C PRO A 256 16.22 27.58 5.19
N TRP A 257 17.03 28.44 5.82
CA TRP A 257 18.44 28.17 6.13
C TRP A 257 18.65 26.87 6.94
N THR A 258 17.63 26.45 7.69
CA THR A 258 17.61 25.21 8.47
C THR A 258 17.56 23.94 7.61
N HIS A 259 17.19 24.04 6.34
CA HIS A 259 17.01 22.91 5.41
C HIS A 259 17.90 23.03 4.16
N GLY A 260 18.25 24.26 3.73
CA GLY A 260 19.10 24.51 2.56
C GLY A 260 20.55 24.91 2.88
N GLY A 261 20.88 25.18 4.15
CA GLY A 261 22.15 25.81 4.52
C GLY A 261 22.29 27.24 3.98
N PRO A 262 23.32 28.02 4.36
CA PRO A 262 23.66 29.23 3.64
C PRO A 262 24.02 28.85 2.19
N PRO A 263 23.69 29.66 1.17
CA PRO A 263 24.12 29.40 -0.20
C PRO A 263 25.65 29.50 -0.26
N GLY A 264 26.33 28.37 -0.07
CA GLY A 264 27.75 28.25 -0.36
C GLY A 264 27.92 27.94 -1.84
N GLU A 265 28.88 28.57 -2.51
CA GLU A 265 29.18 28.38 -3.95
C GLU A 265 29.29 26.89 -4.37
N ALA A 266 29.57 25.98 -3.44
CA ALA A 266 29.61 24.53 -3.68
C ALA A 266 28.22 23.89 -3.96
N ALA A 267 27.12 24.48 -3.49
CA ALA A 267 25.76 23.98 -3.77
C ALA A 267 25.25 24.39 -5.16
N SER A 268 25.88 25.39 -5.78
CA SER A 268 25.55 25.90 -7.12
C SER A 268 26.37 25.27 -8.26
N VAL A 269 27.34 24.42 -7.94
CA VAL A 269 28.07 23.66 -8.96
C VAL A 269 27.43 22.28 -9.05
N PRO A 270 26.81 21.91 -10.19
CA PRO A 270 26.38 20.53 -10.41
C PRO A 270 27.57 19.62 -10.17
N GLU A 271 27.41 18.63 -9.28
CA GLU A 271 28.42 17.58 -9.11
C GLU A 271 28.65 16.95 -10.49
N ALA A 272 29.91 16.94 -10.94
CA ALA A 272 30.25 16.41 -12.24
C ALA A 272 29.76 14.95 -12.32
N ALA A 273 29.08 14.60 -13.41
CA ALA A 273 28.66 13.23 -13.64
C ALA A 273 29.88 12.30 -13.51
N ASP A 274 29.68 11.14 -12.88
CA ASP A 274 30.71 10.11 -12.84
C ASP A 274 31.15 9.79 -14.28
N ALA A 275 32.45 9.52 -14.45
CA ALA A 275 32.98 9.17 -15.76
C ALA A 275 32.30 7.90 -16.26
N GLN A 276 31.81 7.93 -17.50
CA GLN A 276 31.19 6.78 -18.17
C GLN A 276 32.10 5.56 -18.06
N THR A 277 31.57 4.46 -17.53
CA THR A 277 32.30 3.18 -17.41
C THR A 277 31.96 2.27 -18.59
N GLU A 278 32.78 1.24 -18.83
CA GLU A 278 32.51 0.23 -19.87
C GLU A 278 31.20 -0.54 -19.60
N GLU A 279 30.73 -0.58 -18.36
CA GLU A 279 29.46 -1.21 -17.97
C GLU A 279 28.23 -0.39 -18.40
N ASP A 280 28.38 0.92 -18.65
CA ASP A 280 27.27 1.82 -19.04
C ASP A 280 26.93 1.78 -20.54
N VAL A 281 27.70 1.03 -21.34
CA VAL A 281 27.59 0.95 -22.81
C VAL A 281 27.34 -0.48 -23.34
N LEU A 282 27.11 -1.45 -22.45
CA LEU A 282 26.75 -2.85 -22.77
C LEU A 282 25.22 -3.07 -22.75
#